data_AF-A0A9D0TEM4-F1
#
_entry.id   AF-A0A9D0TEM4-F1
#
_cell.length_a   1.000
_cell.length_b   1.000
_cell.length_c   1.000
_cell.angle_alpha   90.00
_cell.angle_beta   90.00
_cell.angle_gamma   90.00
#
_symmetry.space_group_name_H-M   'P 1'
#
loop_
_entity.id
_entity.type
_entity.pdbx_description
1 polymer ?
#
loop_
_entity_poly.entity_id
_entity_poly.type
_entity_poly.pdbx_seq_one_letter_code
_entity_poly.pdbx_strand_id
1 'polypeptide(L)'
;MKRPWFKYCLLAGAILLTACTAWADTNEVLPVPLREAAAAYKTKGSGEFLPALVKGSRLQYTDQIALTQAGELFRAIESTYGDYLGIEIVDSVSITSSTRIVYFVLNYERGPLYGVADLYMTKSGEIVTNSNVNTNLQEIIPPGLIAKLQ
;
A
#
# COMPACT_ATOMS: atom_id res chain seq x y z
N MET A 1 -60.76 26.87 -30.20
CA MET A 1 -60.63 26.37 -31.60
C MET A 1 -59.16 26.13 -31.88
N LYS A 2 -58.70 24.88 -31.74
CA LYS A 2 -58.36 23.90 -32.81
C LYS A 2 -56.99 24.17 -33.49
N ARG A 3 -56.03 23.29 -33.15
CA ARG A 3 -54.71 23.04 -33.79
C ARG A 3 -54.87 22.61 -35.25
N PRO A 4 -53.79 22.62 -36.06
CA PRO A 4 -52.96 21.39 -36.23
C PRO A 4 -51.45 21.73 -36.31
N TRP A 5 -50.52 21.06 -35.60
CA TRP A 5 -49.92 19.72 -35.79
C TRP A 5 -49.35 19.45 -37.19
N PHE A 6 -48.09 18.98 -37.21
CA PHE A 6 -47.27 18.32 -38.24
C PHE A 6 -46.28 19.28 -38.95
N LYS A 7 -44.95 19.09 -39.02
CA LYS A 7 -44.05 17.91 -39.07
C LYS A 7 -42.59 18.35 -38.82
N TYR A 8 -41.80 17.45 -38.19
CA TYR A 8 -40.35 17.18 -38.30
C TYR A 8 -39.40 18.33 -38.73
N CYS A 9 -38.27 18.59 -38.09
CA CYS A 9 -37.07 17.76 -38.09
C CYS A 9 -35.97 18.60 -37.40
N LEU A 10 -35.33 18.09 -36.36
CA LEU A 10 -33.88 18.06 -36.20
C LEU A 10 -33.54 17.54 -34.81
N LEU A 11 -33.37 16.22 -34.77
CA LEU A 11 -32.51 15.56 -33.80
C LEU A 11 -31.10 16.16 -33.92
N ALA A 12 -30.57 16.67 -32.82
CA ALA A 12 -29.14 16.70 -32.58
C ALA A 12 -28.93 16.04 -31.21
N GLY A 13 -28.85 14.71 -31.23
CA GLY A 13 -28.49 13.91 -30.07
C GLY A 13 -27.02 14.07 -29.76
N ALA A 14 -26.69 14.85 -28.74
CA ALA A 14 -25.40 14.78 -28.08
C ALA A 14 -25.49 13.72 -26.98
N ILE A 15 -25.27 12.46 -27.35
CA ILE A 15 -24.99 11.40 -26.38
C ILE A 15 -23.58 11.69 -25.86
N LEU A 16 -23.51 12.41 -24.73
CA LEU A 16 -22.31 12.45 -23.90
C LEU A 16 -22.13 11.05 -23.32
N LEU A 17 -21.35 10.22 -24.03
CA LEU A 17 -20.68 9.05 -23.48
C LEU A 17 -19.72 9.56 -22.42
N THR A 18 -20.23 9.83 -21.22
CA THR A 18 -19.42 9.93 -20.02
C THR A 18 -18.86 8.54 -19.80
N ALA A 19 -17.66 8.30 -20.36
CA ALA A 19 -16.86 7.15 -20.00
C ALA A 19 -16.67 7.21 -18.49
N CYS A 20 -17.44 6.39 -17.78
CA CYS A 20 -17.16 6.06 -16.39
C CYS A 20 -15.84 5.31 -16.43
N THR A 21 -14.72 6.02 -16.40
CA THR A 21 -13.44 5.44 -16.01
C THR A 21 -13.61 5.12 -14.53
N ALA A 22 -14.24 3.98 -14.25
CA ALA A 22 -14.03 3.27 -13.01
C ALA A 22 -12.56 2.86 -13.04
N TRP A 23 -11.68 3.76 -12.60
CA TRP A 23 -10.43 3.31 -12.03
C TRP A 23 -10.85 2.42 -10.88
N ALA A 24 -10.53 1.13 -10.99
CA ALA A 24 -10.73 0.18 -9.92
C ALA A 24 -9.97 0.74 -8.73
N ASP A 25 -10.70 1.33 -7.80
CA ASP A 25 -10.16 1.90 -6.59
C ASP A 25 -9.83 0.69 -5.69
N THR A 26 -8.69 0.05 -5.95
CA THR A 26 -8.08 -0.95 -5.06
C THR A 26 -7.52 -0.26 -3.81
N ASN A 27 -8.28 0.70 -3.27
CA ASN A 27 -7.98 1.37 -2.02
C ASN A 27 -8.31 0.43 -0.87
N GLU A 28 -7.55 -0.68 -0.78
CA GLU A 28 -7.44 -1.36 0.48
C GLU A 28 -6.80 -0.36 1.46
N VAL A 29 -7.59 0.03 2.47
CA VAL A 29 -7.20 1.07 3.42
C VAL A 29 -5.93 0.63 4.13
N LEU A 30 -4.86 1.42 3.96
CA LEU A 30 -3.56 1.16 4.56
C LEU A 30 -3.71 0.92 6.08
N PRO A 31 -3.29 -0.26 6.59
CA PRO A 31 -3.36 -0.58 8.01
C PRO A 31 -2.65 0.47 8.86
N VAL A 32 -3.13 0.68 10.09
CA VAL A 32 -2.63 1.75 10.97
C VAL A 32 -1.10 1.70 11.13
N PRO A 33 -0.46 0.54 11.39
CA PRO A 33 0.99 0.50 11.55
C PRO A 33 1.75 0.92 10.28
N LEU A 34 1.29 0.50 9.10
CA LEU A 34 1.92 0.86 7.83
C LEU A 34 1.70 2.34 7.50
N ARG A 35 0.54 2.90 7.84
CA ARG A 35 0.24 4.33 7.68
C ARG A 35 1.11 5.19 8.59
N GLU A 36 1.28 4.81 9.85
CA GLU A 36 2.18 5.51 10.77
C GLU A 36 3.64 5.41 10.32
N ALA A 37 4.06 4.24 9.85
CA ALA A 37 5.40 4.04 9.30
C ALA A 37 5.69 4.90 8.06
N ALA A 38 4.76 4.94 7.10
CA ALA A 38 4.89 5.77 5.91
C ALA A 38 4.90 7.27 6.24
N ALA A 39 4.08 7.69 7.21
CA ALA A 39 4.11 9.07 7.70
C ALA A 39 5.44 9.41 8.38
N ALA A 40 6.00 8.50 9.17
CA ALA A 40 7.31 8.68 9.80
C ALA A 40 8.43 8.76 8.76
N TYR A 41 8.40 7.89 7.73
CA TYR A 41 9.32 7.95 6.60
C TYR A 41 9.32 9.33 5.94
N LYS A 42 8.13 9.81 5.58
CA LYS A 42 7.96 11.08 4.86
C LYS A 42 8.37 12.31 5.68
N THR A 43 8.19 12.26 7.00
CA THR A 43 8.39 13.43 7.87
C THR A 43 9.76 13.46 8.54
N LYS A 44 10.37 12.29 8.79
CA LYS A 44 11.61 12.16 9.56
C LYS A 44 12.72 11.40 8.81
N GLY A 45 12.41 10.85 7.65
CA GLY A 45 13.35 10.13 6.80
C GLY A 45 13.29 8.61 6.96
N SER A 46 13.99 7.93 6.06
CA SER A 46 13.96 6.48 5.86
C SER A 46 14.27 5.63 7.09
N GLY A 47 15.18 6.09 7.95
CA GLY A 47 15.55 5.38 9.18
C GLY A 47 14.41 5.25 10.20
N GLU A 48 13.36 6.07 10.10
CA GLU A 48 12.25 6.09 11.06
C GLU A 48 11.08 5.17 10.67
N PHE A 49 11.16 4.53 9.49
CA PHE A 49 10.13 3.62 9.01
C PHE A 49 9.90 2.44 9.95
N LEU A 50 10.95 1.65 10.17
CA LEU A 50 10.82 0.41 10.95
C LEU A 50 10.49 0.70 12.42
N PRO A 51 11.14 1.67 13.11
CA PRO A 51 10.75 2.03 14.48
C PRO A 51 9.26 2.39 14.62
N ALA A 52 8.70 3.09 13.64
CA ALA A 52 7.28 3.41 13.62
C ALA A 52 6.41 2.18 13.28
N LEU A 53 6.84 1.34 12.34
CA LEU A 53 6.10 0.14 11.91
C LEU A 53 5.91 -0.88 13.05
N VAL A 54 6.95 -1.08 13.87
CA VAL A 54 6.95 -2.11 14.92
C VAL A 54 6.41 -1.62 16.26
N LYS A 55 5.99 -0.35 16.34
CA LYS A 55 5.53 0.27 17.58
C LYS A 55 4.42 -0.54 18.26
N GLY A 56 4.56 -0.77 19.57
CA GLY A 56 3.61 -1.54 20.36
C GLY A 56 3.69 -3.05 20.17
N SER A 57 4.58 -3.55 19.31
CA SER A 57 4.81 -4.97 19.12
C SER A 57 6.01 -5.48 19.90
N ARG A 58 6.13 -6.80 20.02
CA ARG A 58 7.33 -7.42 20.60
C ARG A 58 8.61 -7.07 19.83
N LEU A 59 8.49 -6.79 18.52
CA LEU A 59 9.62 -6.41 17.68
C LEU A 59 10.19 -5.04 18.07
N GLN A 60 9.39 -4.17 18.70
CA GLN A 60 9.89 -2.91 19.27
C GLN A 60 10.96 -3.13 20.34
N TYR A 61 10.88 -4.25 21.06
CA TYR A 61 11.83 -4.63 22.10
C TYR A 61 12.94 -5.56 21.58
N THR A 62 13.07 -5.69 20.25
CA THR A 62 14.24 -6.33 19.64
C THR A 62 15.48 -5.52 19.98
N ASP A 63 16.65 -6.16 19.98
CA ASP A 63 17.94 -5.52 20.16
C ASP A 63 18.01 -4.22 19.34
N GLN A 64 18.35 -3.10 20.01
CA GLN A 64 18.52 -1.78 19.42
C GLN A 64 19.45 -1.81 18.20
N ILE A 65 20.42 -2.73 18.20
CA ILE A 65 21.32 -2.97 17.07
C ILE A 65 20.53 -3.40 15.82
N ALA A 66 19.55 -4.29 15.95
CA ALA A 66 18.75 -4.76 14.81
C ALA A 66 17.89 -3.64 14.21
N LEU A 67 17.27 -2.80 15.06
CA LEU A 67 16.52 -1.62 14.59
C LEU A 67 17.42 -0.61 13.87
N THR A 68 18.64 -0.42 14.38
CA THR A 68 19.64 0.46 13.75
C THR A 68 20.06 -0.08 12.38
N GLN A 69 20.38 -1.38 12.29
CA GLN A 69 20.76 -2.03 11.03
C GLN A 69 19.65 -1.95 9.98
N ALA A 70 18.39 -2.15 10.41
CA ALA A 70 17.27 -1.99 9.50
C ALA A 70 17.08 -0.54 9.04
N GLY A 71 17.28 0.46 9.91
CA GLY A 71 17.28 1.86 9.52
C GLY A 71 18.33 2.17 8.45
N GLU A 72 19.54 1.62 8.58
CA GLU A 72 20.60 1.75 7.58
C GLU A 72 20.26 1.05 6.25
N LEU A 73 19.53 -0.07 6.28
CA LEU A 73 19.03 -0.72 5.06
C LEU A 73 18.10 0.22 4.27
N PHE A 74 17.13 0.86 4.92
CA PHE A 74 16.22 1.78 4.25
C PHE A 74 16.95 3.00 3.68
N ARG A 75 17.96 3.53 4.40
CA ARG A 75 18.81 4.62 3.90
C ARG A 75 19.62 4.21 2.66
N ALA A 76 20.19 3.01 2.67
CA ALA A 76 20.95 2.49 1.54
C ALA A 76 20.04 2.29 0.30
N ILE A 77 18.82 1.81 0.50
CA ILE A 77 17.82 1.68 -0.58
C ILE A 77 17.45 3.05 -1.13
N GLU A 78 17.10 4.02 -0.30
CA GLU A 78 16.76 5.38 -0.72
C GLU A 78 17.92 6.06 -1.47
N SER A 79 19.15 5.93 -0.96
CA SER A 79 20.35 6.41 -1.66
C SER A 79 20.52 5.77 -3.05
N THR A 80 20.11 4.51 -3.22
CA THR A 80 20.30 3.76 -4.46
C THR A 80 19.13 3.97 -5.43
N TYR A 81 17.90 4.08 -4.94
CA TYR A 81 16.68 4.12 -5.74
C TYR A 81 16.10 5.53 -5.87
N GLY A 82 16.62 6.53 -5.15
CA GLY A 82 16.12 7.90 -5.18
C GLY A 82 15.02 8.12 -4.16
N ASP A 83 14.32 9.25 -4.29
CA ASP A 83 13.38 9.72 -3.27
C ASP A 83 12.19 8.77 -3.10
N TYR A 84 11.71 8.64 -1.87
CA TYR A 84 10.49 7.90 -1.53
C TYR A 84 9.24 8.61 -2.06
N LEU A 85 8.44 7.89 -2.84
CA LEU A 85 7.24 8.39 -3.50
C LEU A 85 5.96 8.01 -2.76
N GLY A 86 5.93 6.85 -2.10
CA GLY A 86 4.73 6.40 -1.40
C GLY A 86 4.73 4.91 -1.06
N ILE A 87 3.63 4.48 -0.44
CA ILE A 87 3.37 3.09 -0.08
C ILE A 87 2.04 2.64 -0.71
N GLU A 88 2.02 1.42 -1.23
CA GLU A 88 0.85 0.81 -1.85
C GLU A 88 0.65 -0.60 -1.30
N ILE A 89 -0.61 -1.02 -1.13
CA ILE A 89 -0.94 -2.40 -0.79
C ILE A 89 -1.06 -3.21 -2.07
N VAL A 90 -0.37 -4.35 -2.12
CA VAL A 90 -0.50 -5.33 -3.20
C VAL A 90 -1.68 -6.25 -2.94
N ASP A 91 -1.74 -6.81 -1.73
CA ASP A 91 -2.81 -7.70 -1.30
C ASP A 91 -2.83 -7.81 0.23
N SER A 92 -3.99 -8.15 0.79
CA SER A 92 -4.12 -8.57 2.18
C SER A 92 -4.84 -9.90 2.31
N VAL A 93 -4.16 -10.84 2.97
CA VAL A 93 -4.65 -12.19 3.19
C VAL A 93 -5.06 -12.34 4.65
N SER A 94 -6.36 -12.38 4.90
CA SER A 94 -6.88 -12.74 6.23
C SER A 94 -6.60 -14.20 6.53
N ILE A 95 -5.93 -14.46 7.65
CA ILE A 95 -5.69 -15.83 8.15
C ILE A 95 -6.79 -16.19 9.16
N THR A 96 -7.11 -15.28 10.09
CA THR A 96 -8.21 -15.40 11.05
C THR A 96 -8.92 -14.05 11.20
N SER A 97 -9.94 -13.98 12.07
CA SER A 97 -10.58 -12.71 12.43
C SER A 97 -9.65 -11.69 13.11
N SER A 98 -8.47 -12.12 13.55
CA SER A 98 -7.50 -11.30 14.30
C SER A 98 -6.11 -11.25 13.67
N THR A 99 -5.87 -12.01 12.61
CA THR A 99 -4.55 -12.11 11.96
C THR A 99 -4.69 -11.98 10.46
N ARG A 100 -3.82 -11.16 9.87
CA ARG A 100 -3.73 -11.01 8.42
C ARG A 100 -2.30 -10.75 8.00
N ILE A 101 -1.97 -11.16 6.78
CA ILE A 101 -0.73 -10.82 6.09
C ILE A 101 -1.04 -9.68 5.15
N VAL A 102 -0.15 -8.69 5.09
CA VAL A 102 -0.25 -7.57 4.16
C VAL A 102 1.02 -7.53 3.32
N TYR A 103 0.86 -7.64 2.01
CA TYR A 103 1.91 -7.42 1.03
C TYR A 103 1.82 -5.98 0.54
N PHE A 104 2.94 -5.28 0.50
CA PHE A 104 2.99 -3.87 0.15
C PHE A 104 4.24 -3.54 -0.65
N VAL A 105 4.22 -2.37 -1.29
CA VAL A 105 5.36 -1.81 -2.02
C VAL A 105 5.66 -0.43 -1.46
N LEU A 106 6.94 -0.15 -1.21
CA LEU A 106 7.44 1.20 -1.08
C LEU A 106 7.98 1.64 -2.44
N ASN A 107 7.39 2.68 -3.01
CA ASN A 107 7.78 3.21 -4.31
C ASN A 107 8.87 4.26 -4.14
N TYR A 108 9.93 4.12 -4.93
CA TYR A 108 11.00 5.11 -5.08
C TYR A 108 11.15 5.49 -6.55
N GLU A 109 11.84 6.59 -6.84
CA GLU A 109 12.01 7.11 -8.20
C GLU A 109 12.54 6.10 -9.23
N ARG A 110 13.47 5.23 -8.82
CA ARG A 110 14.17 4.29 -9.71
C ARG A 110 13.87 2.82 -9.43
N GLY A 111 12.96 2.52 -8.51
CA GLY A 111 12.57 1.14 -8.27
C GLY A 111 11.71 0.94 -7.02
N PRO A 112 10.98 -0.19 -6.94
CA PRO A 112 10.21 -0.56 -5.77
C PRO A 112 11.04 -1.32 -4.72
N LEU A 113 10.66 -1.19 -3.47
CA LEU A 113 11.00 -2.14 -2.41
C LEU A 113 9.74 -2.91 -2.01
N TYR A 114 9.78 -4.23 -2.12
CA TYR A 114 8.66 -5.09 -1.76
C TYR A 114 8.71 -5.40 -0.27
N GLY A 115 7.56 -5.42 0.38
CA GLY A 115 7.43 -5.71 1.80
C GLY A 115 6.28 -6.66 2.11
N VAL A 116 6.43 -7.37 3.22
CA VAL A 116 5.38 -8.17 3.84
C VAL A 116 5.35 -7.87 5.32
N ALA A 117 4.14 -7.78 5.89
CA ALA A 117 3.93 -7.63 7.33
C ALA A 117 2.84 -8.58 7.82
N ASP A 118 3.09 -9.25 8.93
CA ASP A 118 2.09 -10.00 9.66
C ASP A 118 1.47 -9.08 10.70
N LEU A 119 0.16 -8.86 10.61
CA LEU A 119 -0.60 -8.00 11.51
C LEU A 119 -1.43 -8.85 12.47
N TYR A 120 -1.48 -8.41 13.71
CA TYR A 120 -2.29 -8.99 14.77
C TYR A 120 -3.15 -7.93 15.45
N MET A 121 -4.46 -8.17 15.53
CA MET A 121 -5.41 -7.32 16.25
C MET A 121 -5.34 -7.59 17.75
N THR A 122 -4.87 -6.61 18.51
CA THR A 122 -4.89 -6.63 19.99
C THR A 122 -6.07 -5.83 20.53
N LYS A 123 -6.26 -5.84 21.86
CA LYS A 123 -7.23 -4.95 22.52
C LYS A 123 -6.94 -3.45 22.31
N SER A 124 -5.69 -3.09 22.00
CA SER A 124 -5.24 -1.71 21.83
C SER A 124 -5.11 -1.30 20.36
N GLY A 125 -5.46 -2.18 19.42
CA GLY A 125 -5.32 -1.98 17.98
C GLY A 125 -4.41 -3.00 17.30
N GLU A 126 -4.24 -2.86 15.99
CA GLU A 126 -3.33 -3.71 15.20
C GLU A 126 -1.87 -3.41 15.49
N ILE A 127 -1.07 -4.47 15.59
CA ILE A 127 0.39 -4.40 15.71
C ILE A 127 1.04 -5.29 14.64
N VAL A 128 2.29 -4.98 14.28
CA VAL A 128 3.10 -5.82 13.39
C VAL A 128 3.88 -6.85 14.20
N THR A 129 3.62 -8.13 13.97
CA THR A 129 4.30 -9.24 14.67
C THR A 129 5.50 -9.79 13.91
N ASN A 130 5.57 -9.54 12.60
CA ASN A 130 6.67 -9.92 11.72
C ASN A 130 6.69 -8.97 10.52
N SER A 131 7.87 -8.69 9.98
CA SER A 131 8.01 -7.91 8.76
C SER A 131 9.29 -8.29 8.01
N ASN A 132 9.23 -8.32 6.68
CA ASN A 132 10.40 -8.48 5.83
C ASN A 132 10.29 -7.57 4.61
N VAL A 133 11.43 -7.18 4.05
CA VAL A 133 11.53 -6.39 2.81
C VAL A 133 12.62 -6.92 1.90
N ASN A 134 12.42 -6.82 0.58
CA ASN A 134 13.41 -7.21 -0.42
C ASN A 134 13.19 -6.43 -1.72
N THR A 135 14.27 -6.17 -2.46
CA THR A 135 14.20 -5.55 -3.79
C THR A 135 13.79 -6.55 -4.88
N ASN A 136 13.91 -7.86 -4.62
CA ASN A 136 13.38 -8.92 -5.46
C ASN A 136 11.95 -9.29 -5.05
N LEU A 137 11.00 -9.07 -5.96
CA LEU A 137 9.58 -9.41 -5.80
C LEU A 137 9.36 -10.86 -5.35
N GLN A 138 10.10 -11.81 -5.94
CA GLN A 138 9.89 -13.24 -5.73
C GLN A 138 10.33 -13.72 -4.33
N GLU A 139 11.12 -12.92 -3.62
CA GLU A 139 11.54 -13.21 -2.24
C GLU A 139 10.48 -12.80 -1.20
N ILE A 140 9.49 -11.99 -1.61
CA ILE A 140 8.48 -11.42 -0.71
C ILE A 140 7.08 -11.90 -1.08
N ILE A 141 6.72 -11.83 -2.37
CA ILE A 141 5.37 -12.13 -2.84
C ILE A 141 5.30 -13.58 -3.31
N PRO A 142 4.40 -14.41 -2.74
CA PRO A 142 4.26 -15.81 -3.15
C PRO A 142 3.93 -15.94 -4.65
N PRO A 143 4.46 -16.97 -5.35
CA PRO A 143 4.23 -17.16 -6.78
C PRO A 143 2.74 -17.21 -7.17
N GLY A 144 1.89 -17.80 -6.33
CA GLY A 144 0.45 -17.87 -6.56
C GLY A 144 -0.26 -16.52 -6.48
N LEU A 145 0.33 -15.54 -5.80
CA LEU A 145 -0.16 -14.16 -5.78
C LEU A 145 0.37 -13.39 -7.00
N ILE A 146 1.65 -13.56 -7.35
CA ILE A 146 2.24 -12.97 -8.56
C ILE A 146 1.43 -13.36 -9.81
N ALA A 147 1.05 -14.64 -9.92
CA ALA A 147 0.26 -15.14 -11.05
C ALA A 147 -1.14 -14.50 -11.20
N LYS A 148 -1.68 -13.87 -10.14
CA LYS A 148 -2.96 -13.15 -10.20
C LYS A 148 -2.82 -11.69 -10.66
N LEU A 149 -1.59 -11.16 -10.64
CA LEU A 149 -1.29 -9.77 -11.03
C LEU A 149 -0.97 -9.62 -12.52
N GLN A 150 -0.85 -10.74 -13.25
CA GLN A 150 -0.56 -10.81 -14.69
C GLN A 150 -1.86 -11.01 -15.50
#